data_AF-A0A6H2HCE4-F1
#
_entry.id   AF-A0A6H2HCE4-F1
#
_cell.length_a   1.000
_cell.length_b   1.000
_cell.length_c   1.000
_cell.angle_alpha   90.00
_cell.angle_beta   90.00
_cell.angle_gamma   90.00
#
_symmetry.space_group_name_H-M   'P 1'
#
loop_
_entity.id
_entity.type
_entity.pdbx_description
1 polymer ?
#
loop_
_entity_poly.entity_id
_entity_poly.type
_entity_poly.pdbx_seq_one_letter_code
_entity_poly.pdbx_strand_id
1 'polypeptide(L)'
;MFGIRLSRDNTRMKSIQLLPGKERSLLRRHPWIFDGAIATGEADAGETVRVESHQGQFLGWAAFSPRSKIRARVWSFDVNETIDAAFFAARIQAAIAARSRFDIQSDGMRLVHGESDGLPGLVVDRYGDTLVVQFSSCGSEYWKAVITQELLAQTGLQRLYERSDASVRSLEGLPEATGWLAGSGDTAMLLKEHDWTLSLDIAEGHKTGFYLDQRDSRQKFAQYARRLNFQRVLNCYCYTGGFTVAALAGGAAHVTSIDSSGPAIDRAAANVALNGFAVERSTLMDADVNASLRQFIKDGLSFDAIVLDPPKFAPTAAHAERAARAYKDINRLALSLLAPGGVLFTYSCSGGISADLFHKIVASAGIDAGIDAFISERMGGAPDHPMTVNFPEGEYLKGLVLVRK
;
A
#
# COMPACT_ATOMS: atom_id res chain seq x y z
N MET A 1 43.74 -6.60 27.47
CA MET A 1 44.25 -5.26 27.17
C MET A 1 44.01 -4.97 25.70
N PHE A 2 42.82 -4.46 25.36
CA PHE A 2 42.49 -3.84 24.07
C PHE A 2 41.42 -2.79 24.38
N GLY A 3 41.88 -1.58 24.71
CA GLY A 3 41.02 -0.45 24.98
C GLY A 3 40.55 0.16 23.66
N ILE A 4 39.26 0.08 23.39
CA ILE A 4 38.63 0.89 22.35
C ILE A 4 38.40 2.27 22.98
N ARG A 5 39.29 3.22 22.64
CA ARG A 5 39.03 4.65 22.83
C ARG A 5 37.79 5.00 22.02
N LEU A 6 36.67 5.25 22.69
CA LEU A 6 35.60 6.06 22.13
C LEU A 6 36.14 7.49 22.05
N SER A 7 36.74 7.84 20.91
CA SER A 7 36.93 9.24 20.55
C SER A 7 35.55 9.87 20.47
N ARG A 8 35.26 10.81 21.39
CA ARG A 8 34.24 11.83 21.16
C ARG A 8 34.73 12.69 20.00
N ASP A 9 34.53 12.21 18.79
CA ASP A 9 34.75 13.04 17.62
C ASP A 9 33.59 14.05 17.59
N ASN A 10 33.97 15.32 17.61
CA ASN A 10 33.05 16.44 17.60
C ASN A 10 32.58 16.65 16.15
N THR A 11 31.94 15.63 15.56
CA THR A 11 31.38 15.70 14.22
C THR A 11 30.24 16.71 14.25
N ARG A 12 30.58 17.93 13.83
CA ARG A 12 29.63 19.02 13.63
C ARG A 12 28.52 18.49 12.74
N MET A 13 27.31 18.40 13.29
CA MET A 13 26.15 17.88 12.57
C MET A 13 26.01 18.61 11.23
N LYS A 14 25.98 17.85 10.13
CA LYS A 14 25.90 18.43 8.79
C LYS A 14 24.57 19.16 8.60
N SER A 15 24.58 20.21 7.79
CA SER A 15 23.37 20.97 7.45
C SER A 15 23.20 21.10 5.94
N ILE A 16 21.95 21.22 5.52
CA ILE A 16 21.54 21.59 4.18
C ILE A 16 20.73 22.88 4.23
N GLN A 17 20.98 23.77 3.28
CA GLN A 17 20.28 25.04 3.15
C GLN A 17 19.34 25.00 1.94
N LEU A 18 18.10 25.46 2.13
CA LEU A 18 17.11 25.55 1.04
C LEU A 18 17.22 26.86 0.26
N LEU A 19 16.86 26.79 -1.02
CA LEU A 19 16.68 27.98 -1.86
C LEU A 19 15.56 28.89 -1.32
N PRO A 20 15.64 30.22 -1.53
CA PRO A 20 14.59 31.14 -1.11
C PRO A 20 13.19 30.74 -1.59
N GLY A 21 12.21 30.71 -0.68
CA GLY A 21 10.83 30.36 -0.95
C GLY A 21 10.53 28.86 -0.99
N LYS A 22 11.55 27.98 -0.95
CA LYS A 22 11.37 26.52 -0.92
C LYS A 22 11.11 25.97 0.48
N GLU A 23 11.26 26.79 1.53
CA GLU A 23 10.92 26.45 2.91
C GLU A 23 9.40 26.27 3.14
N ARG A 24 8.55 26.77 2.23
CA ARG A 24 7.08 26.79 2.40
C ARG A 24 6.47 25.41 2.64
N SER A 25 6.98 24.36 1.99
CA SER A 25 6.49 22.99 2.19
C SER A 25 6.79 22.49 3.60
N LEU A 26 7.99 22.77 4.12
CA LEU A 26 8.40 22.35 5.47
C LEU A 26 7.70 23.15 6.56
N LEU A 27 7.43 24.44 6.33
CA LEU A 27 6.60 25.25 7.22
C LEU A 27 5.16 24.69 7.33
N ARG A 28 4.69 23.96 6.31
CA ARG A 28 3.43 23.21 6.31
C ARG A 28 3.59 21.75 6.75
N ARG A 29 4.77 21.40 7.29
CA ARG A 29 5.13 20.07 7.80
C ARG A 29 5.11 18.96 6.75
N HIS A 30 5.35 19.29 5.48
CA HIS A 30 5.51 18.28 4.45
C HIS A 30 6.83 17.50 4.67
N PRO A 31 6.81 16.15 4.63
CA PRO A 31 7.97 15.33 5.02
C PRO A 31 9.07 15.28 3.96
N TRP A 32 8.81 15.65 2.70
CA TRP A 32 9.80 15.56 1.63
C TRP A 32 10.43 16.90 1.26
N ILE A 33 11.73 16.85 1.00
CA ILE A 33 12.53 17.91 0.40
C ILE A 33 13.06 17.38 -0.94
N PHE A 34 12.66 18.02 -2.04
CA PHE A 34 13.12 17.64 -3.37
C PHE A 34 14.51 18.19 -3.70
N ASP A 35 15.25 17.51 -4.58
CA ASP A 35 16.61 17.92 -5.00
C ASP A 35 16.69 19.36 -5.51
N GLY A 36 15.72 19.79 -6.31
CA GLY A 36 15.59 21.16 -6.80
C GLY A 36 15.25 22.21 -5.74
N ALA A 37 15.14 21.85 -4.47
CA ALA A 37 14.95 22.78 -3.35
C ALA A 37 16.27 23.12 -2.61
N ILE A 38 17.35 22.36 -2.82
CA ILE A 38 18.61 22.55 -2.10
C ILE A 38 19.44 23.66 -2.76
N ALA A 39 19.95 24.58 -1.95
CA ALA A 39 20.92 25.60 -2.35
C ALA A 39 22.36 25.14 -2.10
N THR A 40 22.65 24.65 -0.89
CA THR A 40 23.98 24.21 -0.45
C THR A 40 23.87 23.09 0.60
N GLY A 41 24.97 22.38 0.81
CA GLY A 41 25.10 21.32 1.80
C GLY A 41 24.90 19.93 1.20
N GLU A 42 25.66 18.97 1.75
CA GLU A 42 25.65 17.57 1.36
C GLU A 42 25.88 16.70 2.59
N ALA A 43 25.47 15.44 2.52
CA ALA A 43 25.69 14.45 3.55
C ALA A 43 25.74 13.04 2.97
N ASP A 44 26.11 12.08 3.80
CA ASP A 44 26.16 10.68 3.40
C ASP A 44 24.76 10.08 3.33
N ALA A 45 24.62 8.95 2.62
CA ALA A 45 23.32 8.28 2.47
C ALA A 45 22.73 7.89 3.83
N GLY A 46 21.56 8.43 4.14
CA GLY A 46 20.81 8.17 5.36
C GLY A 46 21.26 8.97 6.58
N GLU A 47 22.36 9.72 6.48
CA GLU A 47 22.85 10.58 7.55
C GLU A 47 21.80 11.63 7.92
N THR A 48 21.65 11.88 9.22
CA THR A 48 20.75 12.93 9.71
C THR A 48 21.39 14.29 9.53
N VAL A 49 20.68 15.20 8.87
CA VAL A 49 21.09 16.58 8.62
C VAL A 49 20.13 17.58 9.23
N ARG A 50 20.69 18.75 9.61
CA ARG A 50 19.90 19.95 9.90
C ARG A 50 19.39 20.56 8.61
N VAL A 51 18.11 20.89 8.53
CA VAL A 51 17.54 21.61 7.39
C VAL A 51 17.30 23.06 7.78
N GLU A 52 17.85 23.98 6.99
CA GLU A 52 17.77 25.42 7.25
C GLU A 52 17.21 26.19 6.04
N SER A 53 16.49 27.28 6.30
CA SER A 53 16.06 28.21 5.25
C SER A 53 17.25 29.01 4.70
N HIS A 54 17.03 29.75 3.61
CA HIS A 54 18.03 30.69 3.09
C HIS A 54 18.46 31.77 4.10
N GLN A 55 17.69 31.99 5.19
CA GLN A 55 17.99 32.95 6.27
C GLN A 55 18.59 32.26 7.51
N GLY A 56 18.89 30.96 7.46
CA GLY A 56 19.43 30.20 8.59
C GLY A 56 18.39 29.77 9.63
N GLN A 57 17.10 29.90 9.33
CA GLN A 57 16.05 29.41 10.23
C GLN A 57 15.99 27.89 10.18
N PHE A 58 15.92 27.21 11.33
CA PHE A 58 15.67 25.78 11.41
C PHE A 58 14.31 25.39 10.83
N LEU A 59 14.29 24.33 10.02
CA LEU A 59 13.09 23.78 9.40
C LEU A 59 12.83 22.32 9.76
N GLY A 60 13.84 21.56 10.20
CA GLY A 60 13.68 20.17 10.60
C GLY A 60 14.99 19.38 10.64
N TRP A 61 14.90 18.19 11.20
CA TRP A 61 15.90 17.12 11.12
C TRP A 61 15.48 16.12 10.04
N ALA A 62 16.37 15.79 9.12
CA ALA A 62 16.02 14.95 7.98
C ALA A 62 17.11 13.92 7.65
N ALA A 63 16.74 12.75 7.15
CA ALA A 63 17.68 11.84 6.50
C ALA A 63 17.99 12.31 5.09
N PHE A 64 19.27 12.41 4.75
CA PHE A 64 19.74 12.78 3.42
C PHE A 64 19.81 11.59 2.47
N SER A 65 19.50 11.80 1.20
CA SER A 65 19.62 10.79 0.14
C SER A 65 20.35 11.38 -1.07
N PRO A 66 21.62 11.00 -1.34
CA PRO A 66 22.46 11.61 -2.37
C PRO A 66 22.03 11.27 -3.81
N ARG A 67 21.17 10.28 -4.03
CA ARG A 67 20.70 9.90 -5.37
C ARG A 67 19.22 10.20 -5.65
N SER A 68 18.38 10.20 -4.63
CA SER A 68 16.93 10.36 -4.80
C SER A 68 16.53 11.77 -5.24
N LYS A 69 15.44 11.85 -6.01
CA LYS A 69 14.74 13.12 -6.27
C LYS A 69 14.13 13.68 -4.99
N ILE A 70 13.75 12.82 -4.05
CA ILE A 70 13.44 13.21 -2.68
C ILE A 70 14.78 13.25 -1.93
N ARG A 71 15.46 14.38 -2.03
CA ARG A 71 16.81 14.60 -1.53
C ARG A 71 16.93 14.44 -0.02
N ALA A 72 15.88 14.76 0.72
CA ALA A 72 15.83 14.48 2.14
C ALA A 72 14.40 14.22 2.62
N ARG A 73 14.27 13.36 3.64
CA ARG A 73 12.99 13.04 4.30
C ARG A 73 13.06 13.42 5.77
N VAL A 74 12.11 14.24 6.22
CA VAL A 74 12.09 14.82 7.57
C VAL A 74 11.71 13.76 8.61
N TRP A 75 12.56 13.58 9.62
CA TRP A 75 12.27 12.82 10.83
C TRP A 75 11.47 13.64 11.83
N SER A 76 11.86 14.91 12.01
CA SER A 76 11.27 15.79 13.00
C SER A 76 11.30 17.25 12.60
N PHE A 77 10.28 17.99 13.04
CA PHE A 77 10.18 19.44 12.97
C PHE A 77 10.50 20.11 14.31
N ASP A 78 10.81 19.35 15.37
CA ASP A 78 11.19 19.87 16.68
C ASP A 78 12.71 20.04 16.74
N VAL A 79 13.15 21.28 16.99
CA VAL A 79 14.56 21.66 17.08
C VAL A 79 15.29 20.98 18.25
N ASN A 80 14.55 20.60 19.30
CA ASN A 80 15.12 19.99 20.50
C ASN A 80 15.16 18.46 20.44
N GLU A 81 14.54 17.84 19.43
CA GLU A 81 14.52 16.39 19.28
C GLU A 81 15.86 15.90 18.75
N THR A 82 16.42 14.86 19.38
CA THR A 82 17.64 14.20 18.91
C THR A 82 17.26 12.95 18.15
N ILE A 83 17.78 12.77 16.93
CA ILE A 83 17.50 11.58 16.12
C ILE A 83 18.48 10.48 16.53
N ASP A 84 18.06 9.68 17.51
CA ASP A 84 18.80 8.56 18.07
C ASP A 84 17.90 7.32 18.25
N ALA A 85 18.40 6.29 18.95
CA ALA A 85 17.62 5.09 19.21
C ALA A 85 16.33 5.35 20.00
N ALA A 86 16.33 6.29 20.95
CA ALA A 86 15.15 6.63 21.74
C ALA A 86 14.08 7.32 20.88
N PHE A 87 14.49 8.13 19.89
CA PHE A 87 13.57 8.68 18.91
C PHE A 87 12.82 7.59 18.13
N PHE A 88 13.54 6.61 17.58
CA PHE A 88 12.92 5.52 16.83
C PHE A 88 12.04 4.64 17.71
N ALA A 89 12.47 4.34 18.94
CA ALA A 89 11.66 3.64 19.93
C ALA A 89 10.32 4.36 20.16
N ALA A 90 10.35 5.67 20.44
CA ALA A 90 9.15 6.45 20.69
C ALA A 90 8.22 6.52 19.47
N ARG A 91 8.76 6.67 18.25
CA ARG A 91 7.96 6.72 17.02
C ARG A 91 7.32 5.37 16.69
N ILE A 92 8.05 4.28 16.82
CA ILE A 92 7.53 2.92 16.64
C ILE A 92 6.42 2.63 17.67
N GLN A 93 6.62 3.04 18.92
CA GLN A 93 5.62 2.89 19.98
C GLN A 93 4.34 3.63 19.65
N ALA A 94 4.46 4.89 19.22
CA ALA A 94 3.32 5.70 18.84
C ALA A 94 2.56 5.07 17.66
N ALA A 95 3.28 4.59 16.63
CA ALA A 95 2.68 3.94 15.47
C ALA A 95 1.90 2.67 15.85
N ILE A 96 2.52 1.78 16.65
CA ILE A 96 1.88 0.54 17.14
C ILE A 96 0.68 0.87 18.03
N ALA A 97 0.84 1.80 18.97
CA ALA A 97 -0.24 2.20 19.88
C ALA A 97 -1.44 2.79 19.11
N ALA A 98 -1.21 3.54 18.03
CA ALA A 98 -2.27 4.09 17.20
C ALA A 98 -3.18 3.00 16.60
N ARG A 99 -2.63 1.81 16.27
CA ARG A 99 -3.41 0.72 15.67
C ARG A 99 -4.50 0.19 16.60
N SER A 100 -4.29 0.25 17.92
CA SER A 100 -5.31 -0.12 18.91
C SER A 100 -6.55 0.79 18.90
N ARG A 101 -6.48 1.95 18.24
CA ARG A 101 -7.60 2.89 18.09
C ARG A 101 -8.48 2.58 16.89
N PHE A 102 -8.04 1.69 15.99
CA PHE A 102 -8.77 1.32 14.80
C PHE A 102 -9.49 -0.01 14.99
N ASP A 103 -10.67 -0.13 14.40
CA ASP A 103 -11.48 -1.35 14.45
C ASP A 103 -10.98 -2.37 13.40
N ILE A 104 -9.81 -2.95 13.65
CA ILE A 104 -9.16 -3.88 12.73
C ILE A 104 -9.56 -5.30 13.10
N GLN A 105 -10.49 -5.84 12.33
CA GLN A 105 -10.98 -7.21 12.48
C GLN A 105 -10.09 -8.18 11.69
N SER A 106 -8.82 -8.31 12.07
CA SER A 106 -7.85 -9.18 11.41
C SER A 106 -6.65 -9.47 12.32
N ASP A 107 -6.01 -10.64 12.17
CA ASP A 107 -4.68 -10.90 12.75
C ASP A 107 -3.51 -10.45 11.85
N GLY A 108 -3.83 -9.89 10.68
CA GLY A 108 -2.92 -9.16 9.81
C GLY A 108 -3.17 -7.65 9.84
N MET A 109 -2.11 -6.88 10.07
CA MET A 109 -2.21 -5.44 10.31
C MET A 109 -0.94 -4.68 9.90
N ARG A 110 -1.12 -3.51 9.28
CA ARG A 110 -0.02 -2.56 9.09
C ARG A 110 0.29 -1.85 10.40
N LEU A 111 1.49 -2.06 10.94
CA LEU A 111 1.96 -1.41 12.17
C LEU A 111 2.62 -0.06 11.93
N VAL A 112 3.32 0.10 10.81
CA VAL A 112 3.99 1.35 10.42
C VAL A 112 3.73 1.62 8.94
N HIS A 113 3.30 2.84 8.63
CA HIS A 113 2.94 3.31 7.30
C HIS A 113 3.74 4.57 6.90
N GLY A 114 5.07 4.45 6.93
CA GLY A 114 5.99 5.42 6.35
C GLY A 114 5.86 6.81 6.95
N GLU A 115 5.77 7.79 6.07
CA GLU A 115 5.60 9.22 6.38
C GLU A 115 4.42 9.48 7.32
N SER A 116 3.33 8.73 7.20
CA SER A 116 2.12 8.93 8.00
C SER A 116 2.33 8.64 9.48
N ASP A 117 3.29 7.78 9.82
CA ASP A 117 3.66 7.43 11.18
C ASP A 117 4.95 8.14 11.64
N GLY A 118 5.43 9.13 10.88
CA GLY A 118 6.66 9.86 11.20
C GLY A 118 7.93 9.03 10.99
N LEU A 119 7.85 7.95 10.21
CA LEU A 119 8.99 7.08 9.88
C LEU A 119 9.15 6.96 8.35
N PRO A 120 9.53 8.05 7.64
CA PRO A 120 9.55 8.07 6.17
C PRO A 120 10.36 6.93 5.53
N GLY A 121 9.69 6.20 4.63
CA GLY A 121 10.27 5.06 3.92
C GLY A 121 10.28 3.74 4.70
N LEU A 122 9.73 3.68 5.91
CA LEU A 122 9.55 2.43 6.66
C LEU A 122 8.11 1.91 6.55
N VAL A 123 7.93 0.68 6.09
CA VAL A 123 6.65 -0.02 6.16
C VAL A 123 6.83 -1.27 7.02
N VAL A 124 5.90 -1.51 7.94
CA VAL A 124 5.90 -2.73 8.76
C VAL A 124 4.49 -3.29 8.76
N ASP A 125 4.35 -4.52 8.27
CA ASP A 125 3.13 -5.32 8.40
C ASP A 125 3.37 -6.44 9.41
N ARG A 126 2.34 -6.79 10.17
CA ARG A 126 2.31 -7.94 11.08
C ARG A 126 1.33 -8.95 10.51
N TYR A 127 1.74 -10.21 10.51
CA TYR A 127 0.88 -11.36 10.23
C TYR A 127 1.04 -12.34 11.39
N GLY A 128 0.03 -12.46 12.25
CA GLY A 128 0.09 -13.35 13.41
C GLY A 128 1.28 -13.05 14.35
N ASP A 129 2.26 -13.96 14.39
CA ASP A 129 3.46 -13.90 15.22
C ASP A 129 4.70 -13.36 14.48
N THR A 130 4.55 -12.93 13.23
CA THR A 130 5.67 -12.55 12.35
C THR A 130 5.51 -11.12 11.84
N LEU A 131 6.61 -10.36 11.89
CA LEU A 131 6.71 -9.04 11.30
C LEU A 131 7.34 -9.12 9.91
N VAL A 132 6.85 -8.30 8.99
CA VAL A 132 7.44 -8.10 7.67
C VAL A 132 7.73 -6.62 7.48
N VAL A 133 8.98 -6.28 7.21
CA VAL A 133 9.44 -4.89 7.09
C VAL A 133 9.89 -4.58 5.67
N GLN A 134 9.67 -3.34 5.22
CA GLN A 134 10.30 -2.78 4.03
C GLN A 134 11.02 -1.48 4.42
N PHE A 135 12.30 -1.42 4.10
CA PHE A 135 13.09 -0.20 4.14
C PHE A 135 13.16 0.34 2.71
N SER A 136 12.63 1.53 2.45
CA SER A 136 12.54 2.08 1.09
C SER A 136 13.22 3.43 0.94
N SER A 137 13.82 3.95 2.00
CA SER A 137 14.60 5.19 2.01
C SER A 137 15.98 4.98 2.64
N CYS A 138 16.99 5.76 2.21
CA CYS A 138 18.32 5.73 2.82
C CYS A 138 18.29 5.96 4.34
N GLY A 139 17.38 6.81 4.82
CA GLY A 139 17.22 7.07 6.26
C GLY A 139 16.75 5.85 7.04
N SER A 140 15.70 5.18 6.54
CA SER A 140 15.19 3.96 7.18
C SER A 140 16.23 2.82 7.13
N GLU A 141 17.00 2.71 6.04
CA GLU A 141 18.09 1.75 5.91
C GLU A 141 19.23 2.02 6.90
N TYR A 142 19.63 3.29 7.06
CA TYR A 142 20.69 3.71 7.98
C TYR A 142 20.39 3.29 9.42
N TRP A 143 19.13 3.41 9.84
CA TRP A 143 18.67 3.02 11.19
C TRP A 143 18.13 1.59 11.28
N LYS A 144 18.33 0.75 10.26
CA LYS A 144 17.77 -0.61 10.16
C LYS A 144 17.97 -1.45 11.41
N ALA A 145 19.19 -1.48 11.96
CA ALA A 145 19.50 -2.29 13.13
C ALA A 145 18.70 -1.87 14.37
N VAL A 146 18.63 -0.55 14.63
CA VAL A 146 17.86 0.03 15.74
C VAL A 146 16.36 -0.23 15.53
N ILE A 147 15.84 0.06 14.33
CA ILE A 147 14.42 -0.16 14.01
C ILE A 147 14.03 -1.63 14.19
N THR A 148 14.87 -2.56 13.73
CA THR A 148 14.64 -4.00 13.88
C THR A 148 14.55 -4.41 15.36
N GLN A 149 15.49 -3.94 16.19
CA GLN A 149 15.50 -4.21 17.61
C GLN A 149 14.24 -3.66 18.31
N GLU A 150 13.87 -2.41 18.01
CA GLU A 150 12.72 -1.75 18.62
C GLU A 150 11.39 -2.40 18.20
N LEU A 151 11.25 -2.81 16.94
CA LEU A 151 10.06 -3.53 16.48
C LEU A 151 9.85 -4.85 17.23
N LEU A 152 10.90 -5.65 17.40
CA LEU A 152 10.83 -6.91 18.15
C LEU A 152 10.54 -6.67 19.63
N ALA A 153 11.24 -5.71 20.25
CA ALA A 153 11.07 -5.39 21.67
C ALA A 153 9.64 -4.93 22.00
N GLN A 154 9.06 -4.07 21.16
CA GLN A 154 7.75 -3.48 21.45
C GLN A 154 6.57 -4.36 21.07
N THR A 155 6.75 -5.26 20.10
CA THR A 155 5.72 -6.24 19.73
C THR A 155 5.81 -7.51 20.57
N GLY A 156 6.96 -7.78 21.21
CA GLY A 156 7.27 -9.04 21.89
C GLY A 156 7.50 -10.21 20.94
N LEU A 157 7.46 -9.98 19.63
CA LEU A 157 7.63 -11.01 18.60
C LEU A 157 9.12 -11.33 18.39
N GLN A 158 9.40 -12.52 17.87
CA GLN A 158 10.76 -13.02 17.67
C GLN A 158 11.13 -13.18 16.19
N ARG A 159 10.16 -12.97 15.29
CA ARG A 159 10.29 -13.19 13.85
C ARG A 159 10.10 -11.88 13.11
N LEU A 160 11.12 -11.51 12.32
CA LEU A 160 11.08 -10.33 11.47
C LEU A 160 11.75 -10.64 10.14
N TYR A 161 10.97 -10.53 9.07
CA TYR A 161 11.37 -10.79 7.69
C TYR A 161 11.47 -9.47 6.91
N GLU A 162 12.53 -9.28 6.12
CA GLU A 162 12.69 -8.13 5.24
C GLU A 162 12.14 -8.41 3.84
N ARG A 163 11.32 -7.48 3.33
CA ARG A 163 10.81 -7.42 1.95
C ARG A 163 11.17 -6.09 1.29
N SER A 164 12.45 -5.79 1.31
CA SER A 164 13.06 -4.62 0.66
C SER A 164 13.49 -4.97 -0.78
N ASP A 165 12.68 -5.73 -1.51
CA ASP A 165 12.89 -6.21 -2.88
C ASP A 165 12.12 -5.37 -3.92
N ALA A 166 11.54 -4.24 -3.49
CA ALA A 166 10.87 -3.32 -4.38
C ALA A 166 11.88 -2.45 -5.17
N SER A 167 11.67 -2.35 -6.49
CA SER A 167 12.51 -1.57 -7.42
C SER A 167 12.67 -0.09 -7.07
N VAL A 168 11.76 0.46 -6.25
CA VAL A 168 11.84 1.84 -5.73
C VAL A 168 13.15 2.12 -4.96
N ARG A 169 13.78 1.10 -4.36
CA ARG A 169 15.06 1.25 -3.66
C ARG A 169 16.20 1.70 -4.57
N SER A 170 16.14 1.35 -5.86
CA SER A 170 17.12 1.83 -6.84
C SER A 170 17.11 3.35 -6.98
N LEU A 171 15.97 4.01 -6.76
CA LEU A 171 15.84 5.47 -6.79
C LEU A 171 16.59 6.14 -5.63
N GLU A 172 16.78 5.42 -4.52
CA GLU A 172 17.56 5.86 -3.37
C GLU A 172 19.04 5.42 -3.48
N GLY A 173 19.39 4.60 -4.47
CA GLY A 173 20.73 4.03 -4.61
C GLY A 173 20.99 2.81 -3.73
N LEU A 174 19.93 2.17 -3.22
CA LEU A 174 20.02 1.01 -2.34
C LEU A 174 19.84 -0.30 -3.13
N PRO A 175 20.56 -1.37 -2.77
CA PRO A 175 20.32 -2.70 -3.33
C PRO A 175 19.01 -3.29 -2.79
N GLU A 176 18.42 -4.21 -3.54
CA GLU A 176 17.32 -5.05 -3.05
C GLU A 176 17.80 -5.96 -1.91
N ALA A 177 16.93 -6.21 -0.93
CA ALA A 177 17.20 -7.08 0.21
C ALA A 177 15.95 -7.85 0.61
N THR A 178 16.10 -9.14 0.88
CA THR A 178 15.03 -10.02 1.35
C THR A 178 15.59 -11.11 2.25
N GLY A 179 14.81 -11.53 3.25
CA GLY A 179 15.19 -12.62 4.15
C GLY A 179 14.92 -12.32 5.62
N TRP A 180 15.20 -13.30 6.48
CA TRP A 180 15.06 -13.15 7.93
C TRP A 180 16.10 -12.18 8.48
N LEU A 181 15.65 -11.08 9.09
CA LEU A 181 16.49 -10.19 9.89
C LEU A 181 16.57 -10.66 11.35
N ALA A 182 15.53 -11.33 11.84
CA ALA A 182 15.50 -11.98 13.13
C ALA A 182 14.60 -13.22 13.11
N GLY A 183 15.02 -14.25 13.84
CA GLY A 183 14.33 -15.53 13.88
C GLY A 183 14.46 -16.32 12.59
N SER A 184 13.61 -17.34 12.45
CA SER A 184 13.45 -18.17 11.25
C SER A 184 12.10 -18.89 11.30
N GLY A 185 11.66 -19.43 10.17
CA GLY A 185 10.44 -20.21 10.07
C GLY A 185 9.93 -20.35 8.64
N ASP A 186 8.75 -20.95 8.52
CA ASP A 186 8.01 -21.02 7.27
C ASP A 186 7.55 -19.62 6.84
N THR A 187 7.56 -19.38 5.54
CA THR A 187 7.12 -18.11 4.93
C THR A 187 5.65 -18.16 4.52
N ALA A 188 5.11 -19.36 4.34
CA ALA A 188 3.69 -19.57 4.08
C ALA A 188 2.90 -19.44 5.38
N MET A 189 1.83 -18.64 5.35
CA MET A 189 1.06 -18.29 6.54
C MET A 189 -0.43 -18.25 6.27
N LEU A 190 -1.20 -18.33 7.34
CA LEU A 190 -2.63 -18.06 7.34
C LEU A 190 -2.91 -16.70 7.99
N LEU A 191 -3.85 -15.98 7.40
CA LEU A 191 -4.35 -14.68 7.82
C LEU A 191 -5.83 -14.86 8.12
N LYS A 192 -6.25 -14.62 9.37
CA LYS A 192 -7.66 -14.51 9.70
C LYS A 192 -8.08 -13.06 9.51
N GLU A 193 -9.01 -12.84 8.59
CA GLU A 193 -9.56 -11.53 8.26
C GLU A 193 -11.09 -11.60 8.29
N HIS A 194 -11.69 -10.78 9.14
CA HIS A 194 -13.13 -10.83 9.43
C HIS A 194 -13.59 -12.26 9.76
N ASP A 195 -14.51 -12.79 8.94
CA ASP A 195 -15.12 -14.10 9.11
C ASP A 195 -14.45 -15.19 8.26
N TRP A 196 -13.33 -14.89 7.59
CA TRP A 196 -12.64 -15.81 6.69
C TRP A 196 -11.14 -15.94 6.98
N THR A 197 -10.53 -16.95 6.38
CA THR A 197 -9.09 -17.21 6.43
C THR A 197 -8.49 -17.17 5.03
N LEU A 198 -7.33 -16.54 4.87
CA LEU A 198 -6.60 -16.45 3.60
C LEU A 198 -5.17 -16.94 3.79
N SER A 199 -4.66 -17.67 2.82
CA SER A 199 -3.24 -18.02 2.76
C SER A 199 -2.42 -16.91 2.08
N LEU A 200 -1.22 -16.68 2.58
CA LEU A 200 -0.22 -15.77 2.02
C LEU A 200 1.18 -16.39 2.12
N ASP A 201 2.14 -15.78 1.44
CA ASP A 201 3.55 -16.10 1.61
C ASP A 201 4.35 -14.80 1.76
N ILE A 202 5.09 -14.63 2.85
CA ILE A 202 5.82 -13.38 3.12
C ILE A 202 7.08 -13.23 2.28
N ALA A 203 7.62 -14.31 1.70
CA ALA A 203 8.80 -14.27 0.85
C ALA A 203 8.42 -14.11 -0.63
N GLU A 204 7.39 -14.81 -1.09
CA GLU A 204 7.00 -14.84 -2.51
C GLU A 204 5.77 -14.00 -2.84
N GLY A 205 4.95 -13.64 -1.85
CA GLY A 205 3.73 -12.88 -2.04
C GLY A 205 3.98 -11.43 -2.46
N HIS A 206 2.96 -10.79 -3.01
CA HIS A 206 3.03 -9.38 -3.42
C HIS A 206 3.19 -8.46 -2.20
N LYS A 207 3.88 -7.32 -2.38
CA LYS A 207 4.20 -6.35 -1.32
C LYS A 207 5.00 -7.01 -0.18
N THR A 208 4.40 -7.14 1.00
CA THR A 208 4.94 -7.81 2.19
C THR A 208 4.39 -9.23 2.35
N GLY A 209 3.60 -9.70 1.39
CA GLY A 209 2.96 -11.01 1.36
C GLY A 209 1.48 -10.95 0.97
N PHE A 210 0.77 -9.89 1.36
CA PHE A 210 -0.66 -9.72 1.08
C PHE A 210 -1.11 -8.24 1.01
N TYR A 211 -2.30 -8.00 0.46
CA TYR A 211 -2.91 -6.67 0.33
C TYR A 211 -3.85 -6.37 1.51
N LEU A 212 -3.27 -5.97 2.65
CA LEU A 212 -4.02 -5.56 3.86
C LEU A 212 -4.84 -4.27 3.66
N ASP A 213 -4.44 -3.42 2.71
CA ASP A 213 -5.14 -2.16 2.39
C ASP A 213 -6.54 -2.34 1.84
N GLN A 214 -6.83 -3.49 1.23
CA GLN A 214 -8.13 -3.84 0.67
C GLN A 214 -9.05 -4.60 1.65
N ARG A 215 -8.66 -4.74 2.92
CA ARG A 215 -9.44 -5.48 3.95
C ARG A 215 -10.88 -4.99 4.05
N ASP A 216 -11.06 -3.70 4.29
CA ASP A 216 -12.39 -3.11 4.47
C ASP A 216 -13.20 -3.11 3.18
N SER A 217 -12.53 -3.02 2.03
CA SER A 217 -13.13 -3.20 0.71
C SER A 217 -13.71 -4.60 0.53
N ARG A 218 -12.97 -5.64 0.92
CA ARG A 218 -13.45 -7.04 0.88
C ARG A 218 -14.66 -7.23 1.78
N GLN A 219 -14.63 -6.69 3.00
CA GLN A 219 -15.78 -6.73 3.91
C GLN A 219 -17.00 -6.00 3.36
N LYS A 220 -16.79 -4.83 2.77
CA LYS A 220 -17.86 -4.09 2.12
C LYS A 220 -18.47 -4.87 0.96
N PHE A 221 -17.64 -5.53 0.15
CA PHE A 221 -18.11 -6.39 -0.94
C PHE A 221 -18.95 -7.56 -0.43
N ALA A 222 -18.51 -8.24 0.64
CA ALA A 222 -19.27 -9.31 1.29
C ALA A 222 -20.64 -8.83 1.81
N GLN A 223 -20.70 -7.63 2.40
CA GLN A 223 -21.95 -7.02 2.86
C GLN A 223 -22.92 -6.73 1.71
N TYR A 224 -22.41 -6.26 0.58
CA TYR A 224 -23.20 -6.04 -0.63
C TYR A 224 -23.71 -7.36 -1.21
N ALA A 225 -22.84 -8.38 -1.31
CA ALA A 225 -23.22 -9.71 -1.79
C ALA A 225 -24.36 -10.31 -0.95
N ARG A 226 -24.30 -10.15 0.37
CA ARG A 226 -25.36 -10.61 1.28
C ARG A 226 -26.66 -9.84 1.12
N ARG A 227 -26.57 -8.51 1.10
CA ARG A 227 -27.75 -7.63 1.05
C ARG A 227 -28.49 -7.71 -0.28
N LEU A 228 -27.76 -7.87 -1.38
CA LEU A 228 -28.30 -7.86 -2.74
C LEU A 228 -28.42 -9.27 -3.35
N ASN A 229 -27.99 -10.30 -2.63
CA ASN A 229 -28.08 -11.71 -3.03
C ASN A 229 -27.49 -11.95 -4.44
N PHE A 230 -26.22 -11.58 -4.64
CA PHE A 230 -25.55 -11.71 -5.94
C PHE A 230 -25.58 -13.16 -6.45
N GLN A 231 -26.02 -13.36 -7.68
CA GLN A 231 -26.03 -14.68 -8.33
C GLN A 231 -24.75 -14.89 -9.14
N ARG A 232 -24.31 -13.87 -9.88
CA ARG A 232 -23.15 -13.94 -10.78
C ARG A 232 -22.18 -12.80 -10.46
N VAL A 233 -21.05 -13.16 -9.85
CA VAL A 233 -19.97 -12.20 -9.53
C VAL A 233 -18.79 -12.41 -10.48
N LEU A 234 -18.20 -11.32 -10.95
CA LEU A 234 -16.92 -11.31 -11.66
C LEU A 234 -15.85 -10.60 -10.83
N ASN A 235 -14.76 -11.30 -10.49
CA ASN A 235 -13.61 -10.74 -9.79
C ASN A 235 -12.41 -10.68 -10.73
N CYS A 236 -12.06 -9.49 -11.21
CA CYS A 236 -10.96 -9.27 -12.13
C CYS A 236 -9.69 -8.88 -11.38
N TYR A 237 -8.53 -9.38 -11.86
CA TYR A 237 -7.24 -9.21 -11.17
C TYR A 237 -7.31 -9.80 -9.76
N CYS A 238 -7.87 -10.99 -9.67
CA CYS A 238 -8.32 -11.56 -8.40
C CYS A 238 -7.17 -11.94 -7.45
N TYR A 239 -5.93 -11.98 -7.96
CA TYR A 239 -4.75 -12.43 -7.24
C TYR A 239 -5.04 -13.76 -6.53
N THR A 240 -4.86 -13.82 -5.21
CA THR A 240 -5.09 -15.02 -4.39
C THR A 240 -6.54 -15.18 -3.93
N GLY A 241 -7.49 -14.50 -4.59
CA GLY A 241 -8.92 -14.71 -4.39
C GLY A 241 -9.53 -14.03 -3.16
N GLY A 242 -8.94 -12.96 -2.64
CA GLY A 242 -9.46 -12.27 -1.44
C GLY A 242 -10.91 -11.79 -1.61
N PHE A 243 -11.23 -11.12 -2.72
CA PHE A 243 -12.63 -10.74 -3.03
C PHE A 243 -13.51 -11.95 -3.40
N THR A 244 -12.92 -13.03 -3.92
CA THR A 244 -13.64 -14.27 -4.23
C THR A 244 -14.17 -14.92 -2.96
N VAL A 245 -13.31 -15.08 -1.96
CA VAL A 245 -13.68 -15.59 -0.63
C VAL A 245 -14.70 -14.65 0.04
N ALA A 246 -14.48 -13.34 -0.01
CA ALA A 246 -15.42 -12.36 0.56
C ALA A 246 -16.81 -12.43 -0.09
N ALA A 247 -16.87 -12.58 -1.42
CA ALA A 247 -18.13 -12.74 -2.15
C ALA A 247 -18.89 -14.01 -1.72
N LEU A 248 -18.18 -15.15 -1.63
CA LEU A 248 -18.75 -16.43 -1.22
C LEU A 248 -19.21 -16.42 0.24
N ALA A 249 -18.44 -15.79 1.14
CA ALA A 249 -18.79 -15.55 2.55
C ALA A 249 -19.99 -14.59 2.70
N GLY A 250 -20.13 -13.65 1.75
CA GLY A 250 -21.32 -12.83 1.58
C GLY A 250 -22.54 -13.60 1.06
N GLY A 251 -22.37 -14.84 0.58
CA GLY A 251 -23.46 -15.66 0.06
C GLY A 251 -23.66 -15.58 -1.44
N ALA A 252 -22.73 -15.01 -2.21
CA ALA A 252 -22.82 -14.99 -3.67
C ALA A 252 -22.96 -16.40 -4.26
N ALA A 253 -23.89 -16.62 -5.20
CA ALA A 253 -24.15 -17.98 -5.70
C ALA A 253 -22.97 -18.54 -6.50
N HIS A 254 -22.42 -17.74 -7.43
CA HIS A 254 -21.26 -18.10 -8.24
C HIS A 254 -20.28 -16.93 -8.41
N VAL A 255 -18.98 -17.23 -8.34
CA VAL A 255 -17.91 -16.24 -8.53
C VAL A 255 -16.93 -16.67 -9.61
N THR A 256 -16.88 -15.93 -10.72
CA THR A 256 -15.83 -16.09 -11.73
C THR A 256 -14.66 -15.17 -11.38
N SER A 257 -13.47 -15.72 -11.17
CA SER A 257 -12.26 -14.97 -10.81
C SER A 257 -11.18 -15.14 -11.87
N ILE A 258 -10.56 -14.03 -12.27
CA ILE A 258 -9.59 -14.00 -13.38
C ILE A 258 -8.31 -13.33 -12.91
N ASP A 259 -7.18 -13.97 -13.15
CA ASP A 259 -5.84 -13.40 -12.98
C ASP A 259 -4.90 -13.97 -14.06
N SER A 260 -3.80 -13.30 -14.35
CA SER A 260 -2.80 -13.79 -15.33
C SER A 260 -1.70 -14.63 -14.69
N SER A 261 -1.81 -14.92 -13.39
CA SER A 261 -0.86 -15.70 -12.63
C SER A 261 -1.48 -17.04 -12.21
N GLY A 262 -1.10 -18.12 -12.89
CA GLY A 262 -1.44 -19.50 -12.50
C GLY A 262 -1.19 -19.78 -11.00
N PRO A 263 -0.01 -19.47 -10.43
CA PRO A 263 0.24 -19.64 -9.00
C PRO A 263 -0.74 -18.86 -8.10
N ALA A 264 -1.18 -17.66 -8.50
CA ALA A 264 -2.17 -16.90 -7.75
C ALA A 264 -3.55 -17.56 -7.84
N ILE A 265 -3.93 -18.08 -9.02
CA ILE A 265 -5.16 -18.85 -9.24
C ILE A 265 -5.19 -20.14 -8.42
N ASP A 266 -4.10 -20.89 -8.38
CA ASP A 266 -3.98 -22.10 -7.54
C ASP A 266 -4.18 -21.76 -6.06
N ARG A 267 -3.59 -20.64 -5.60
CA ARG A 267 -3.78 -20.16 -4.23
C ARG A 267 -5.20 -19.64 -3.98
N ALA A 268 -5.85 -19.03 -4.97
CA ALA A 268 -7.26 -18.66 -4.90
C ALA A 268 -8.16 -19.90 -4.73
N ALA A 269 -7.88 -20.97 -5.46
CA ALA A 269 -8.58 -22.26 -5.31
C ALA A 269 -8.39 -22.83 -3.90
N ALA A 270 -7.15 -22.82 -3.39
CA ALA A 270 -6.86 -23.26 -2.04
C ALA A 270 -7.58 -22.40 -0.99
N ASN A 271 -7.67 -21.09 -1.18
CA ASN A 271 -8.39 -20.18 -0.28
C ASN A 271 -9.92 -20.39 -0.30
N VAL A 272 -10.51 -20.70 -1.46
CA VAL A 272 -11.94 -21.09 -1.54
C VAL A 272 -12.18 -22.37 -0.73
N ALA A 273 -11.35 -23.39 -0.93
CA ALA A 273 -11.45 -24.67 -0.20
C ALA A 273 -11.18 -24.52 1.30
N LEU A 274 -10.21 -23.67 1.69
CA LEU A 274 -9.86 -23.39 3.08
C LEU A 274 -11.04 -22.86 3.90
N ASN A 275 -11.95 -22.12 3.26
CA ASN A 275 -13.16 -21.59 3.89
C ASN A 275 -14.38 -22.51 3.74
N GLY A 276 -14.19 -23.74 3.28
CA GLY A 276 -15.26 -24.74 3.16
C GLY A 276 -16.28 -24.46 2.06
N PHE A 277 -15.95 -23.59 1.10
CA PHE A 277 -16.85 -23.33 -0.02
C PHE A 277 -16.73 -24.41 -1.09
N ALA A 278 -17.88 -24.79 -1.65
CA ALA A 278 -17.95 -25.78 -2.69
C ALA A 278 -17.29 -25.25 -3.98
N VAL A 279 -16.42 -26.05 -4.60
CA VAL A 279 -15.57 -25.64 -5.74
C VAL A 279 -16.43 -25.18 -6.91
N GLU A 280 -17.57 -25.82 -7.13
CA GLU A 280 -18.54 -25.51 -8.20
C GLU A 280 -19.16 -24.11 -8.09
N ARG A 281 -19.09 -23.45 -6.92
CA ARG A 281 -19.52 -22.06 -6.73
C ARG A 281 -18.48 -21.05 -7.22
N SER A 282 -17.36 -21.52 -7.78
CA SER A 282 -16.31 -20.67 -8.31
C SER A 282 -15.82 -21.16 -9.67
N THR A 283 -15.50 -20.23 -10.54
CA THR A 283 -14.70 -20.48 -11.75
C THR A 283 -13.43 -19.67 -11.64
N LEU A 284 -12.28 -20.32 -11.73
CA LEU A 284 -10.98 -19.67 -11.61
C LEU A 284 -10.25 -19.77 -12.95
N MET A 285 -9.83 -18.63 -13.48
CA MET A 285 -9.27 -18.52 -14.83
C MET A 285 -7.88 -17.89 -14.78
N ASP A 286 -6.87 -18.67 -15.15
CA ASP A 286 -5.55 -18.14 -15.53
C ASP A 286 -5.66 -17.59 -16.96
N ALA A 287 -5.94 -16.29 -17.07
CA ALA A 287 -6.23 -15.63 -18.35
C ALA A 287 -5.97 -14.13 -18.32
N ASP A 288 -5.77 -13.54 -19.50
CA ASP A 288 -5.76 -12.07 -19.64
C ASP A 288 -7.17 -11.52 -19.36
N VAL A 289 -7.25 -10.60 -18.39
CA VAL A 289 -8.51 -9.99 -17.95
C VAL A 289 -9.18 -9.23 -19.10
N ASN A 290 -8.44 -8.38 -19.82
CA ASN A 290 -9.03 -7.54 -20.87
C ASN A 290 -9.61 -8.38 -22.02
N ALA A 291 -8.89 -9.42 -22.44
CA ALA A 291 -9.33 -10.36 -23.46
C ALA A 291 -10.56 -11.15 -23.00
N SER A 292 -10.55 -11.63 -21.76
CA SER A 292 -11.67 -12.36 -21.17
C SER A 292 -12.94 -11.50 -21.11
N LEU A 293 -12.83 -10.25 -20.68
CA LEU A 293 -13.97 -9.33 -20.62
C LEU A 293 -14.51 -9.03 -22.03
N ARG A 294 -13.65 -8.84 -23.03
CA ARG A 294 -14.08 -8.68 -24.43
C ARG A 294 -14.78 -9.93 -24.95
N GLN A 295 -14.32 -11.11 -24.56
CA GLN A 295 -14.96 -12.36 -24.94
C GLN A 295 -16.34 -12.52 -24.27
N PHE A 296 -16.45 -12.25 -22.97
CA PHE A 296 -17.73 -12.27 -22.26
C PHE A 296 -18.76 -11.32 -22.85
N ILE A 297 -18.34 -10.15 -23.35
CA ILE A 297 -19.21 -9.21 -24.06
C ILE A 297 -19.72 -9.85 -25.37
N LYS A 298 -18.85 -10.50 -26.14
CA LYS A 298 -19.25 -11.20 -27.38
C LYS A 298 -20.21 -12.35 -27.09
N ASP A 299 -20.02 -13.04 -25.97
CA ASP A 299 -20.84 -14.17 -25.53
C ASP A 299 -22.17 -13.70 -24.90
N GLY A 300 -22.40 -12.39 -24.79
CA GLY A 300 -23.63 -11.82 -24.23
C GLY A 300 -23.80 -12.04 -22.72
N LEU A 301 -22.70 -12.25 -21.99
CA LEU A 301 -22.74 -12.46 -20.55
C LEU A 301 -22.99 -11.16 -19.79
N SER A 302 -23.61 -11.31 -18.62
CA SER A 302 -23.76 -10.23 -17.64
C SER A 302 -23.53 -10.73 -16.20
N PHE A 303 -23.24 -9.79 -15.31
CA PHE A 303 -22.92 -10.05 -13.91
C PHE A 303 -23.64 -9.07 -12.99
N ASP A 304 -24.10 -9.56 -11.84
CA ASP A 304 -24.76 -8.75 -10.80
C ASP A 304 -23.75 -7.88 -10.05
N ALA A 305 -22.51 -8.35 -9.96
CA ALA A 305 -21.43 -7.58 -9.38
C ALA A 305 -20.09 -7.85 -10.05
N ILE A 306 -19.28 -6.79 -10.13
CA ILE A 306 -17.94 -6.85 -10.68
C ILE A 306 -16.96 -6.16 -9.73
N VAL A 307 -15.79 -6.77 -9.52
CA VAL A 307 -14.63 -6.15 -8.87
C VAL A 307 -13.54 -5.91 -9.92
N LEU A 308 -13.00 -4.70 -9.96
CA LEU A 308 -11.83 -4.32 -10.75
C LEU A 308 -10.73 -3.76 -9.83
N ASP A 309 -9.70 -4.56 -9.55
CA ASP A 309 -8.50 -4.11 -8.81
C ASP A 309 -7.21 -4.29 -9.63
N PRO A 310 -7.05 -3.57 -10.75
CA PRO A 310 -5.89 -3.74 -11.62
C PRO A 310 -4.58 -3.28 -10.96
N PRO A 311 -3.42 -3.76 -11.48
CA PRO A 311 -2.11 -3.31 -11.01
C PRO A 311 -1.89 -1.81 -11.26
N LYS A 312 -0.81 -1.27 -10.66
CA LYS A 312 -0.43 0.14 -10.85
C LYS A 312 -0.05 0.41 -12.30
N PHE A 313 -0.84 1.24 -12.99
CA PHE A 313 -0.51 1.73 -14.33
C PHE A 313 0.28 3.05 -14.34
N ALA A 314 0.19 3.86 -13.28
CA ALA A 314 0.94 5.12 -13.13
C ALA A 314 1.60 5.23 -11.74
N PRO A 315 2.89 4.89 -11.61
CA PRO A 315 3.65 5.12 -10.38
C PRO A 315 3.74 6.61 -10.02
N THR A 316 3.80 7.49 -11.01
CA THR A 316 3.94 8.95 -10.85
C THR A 316 2.96 9.72 -11.73
N ALA A 317 2.77 11.01 -11.43
CA ALA A 317 1.91 11.91 -12.21
C ALA A 317 2.33 12.05 -13.68
N ALA A 318 3.61 11.85 -14.01
CA ALA A 318 4.10 11.91 -15.38
C ALA A 318 3.49 10.82 -16.30
N HIS A 319 2.98 9.74 -15.72
CA HIS A 319 2.34 8.63 -16.45
C HIS A 319 0.81 8.65 -16.37
N ALA A 320 0.22 9.68 -15.75
CA ALA A 320 -1.21 9.73 -15.46
C ALA A 320 -2.08 9.63 -16.71
N GLU A 321 -1.72 10.27 -17.83
CA GLU A 321 -2.54 10.26 -19.05
C GLU A 321 -2.62 8.87 -19.68
N ARG A 322 -1.49 8.17 -19.82
CA ARG A 322 -1.47 6.80 -20.35
C ARG A 322 -2.23 5.85 -19.44
N ALA A 323 -2.02 5.95 -18.13
CA ALA A 323 -2.75 5.15 -17.15
C ALA A 323 -4.26 5.44 -17.19
N ALA A 324 -4.67 6.69 -17.35
CA ALA A 324 -6.07 7.09 -17.45
C ALA A 324 -6.78 6.38 -18.62
N ARG A 325 -6.10 6.24 -19.77
CA ARG A 325 -6.64 5.49 -20.92
C ARG A 325 -6.81 4.00 -20.60
N ALA A 326 -5.82 3.38 -19.94
CA ALA A 326 -5.90 1.98 -19.53
C ALA A 326 -7.03 1.74 -18.52
N TYR A 327 -7.13 2.59 -17.48
CA TYR A 327 -8.21 2.55 -16.50
C TYR A 327 -9.58 2.79 -17.15
N LYS A 328 -9.67 3.70 -18.14
CA LYS A 328 -10.91 3.94 -18.89
C LYS A 328 -11.35 2.68 -19.65
N ASP A 329 -10.45 2.02 -20.39
CA ASP A 329 -10.83 0.84 -21.19
C ASP A 329 -11.33 -0.30 -20.30
N ILE A 330 -10.63 -0.62 -19.21
CA ILE A 330 -11.04 -1.71 -18.32
C ILE A 330 -12.37 -1.41 -17.61
N ASN A 331 -12.59 -0.16 -17.16
CA ASN A 331 -13.87 0.23 -16.57
C ASN A 331 -15.01 0.21 -17.61
N ARG A 332 -14.74 0.60 -18.86
CA ARG A 332 -15.74 0.55 -19.94
C ARG A 332 -16.17 -0.89 -20.19
N LEU A 333 -15.22 -1.82 -20.28
CA LEU A 333 -15.50 -3.25 -20.45
C LEU A 333 -16.34 -3.81 -19.29
N ALA A 334 -15.97 -3.51 -18.04
CA ALA A 334 -16.73 -3.95 -16.88
C ALA A 334 -18.15 -3.37 -16.84
N LEU A 335 -18.30 -2.07 -17.12
CA LEU A 335 -19.62 -1.43 -17.18
C LEU A 335 -20.53 -2.07 -18.25
N SER A 336 -19.98 -2.43 -19.41
CA SER A 336 -20.73 -3.14 -20.46
C SER A 336 -21.19 -4.54 -20.04
N LEU A 337 -20.52 -5.18 -19.08
CA LEU A 337 -20.87 -6.51 -18.54
C LEU A 337 -21.77 -6.45 -17.30
N LEU A 338 -21.97 -5.27 -16.73
CA LEU A 338 -22.72 -5.11 -15.47
C LEU A 338 -24.22 -5.18 -15.75
N ALA A 339 -24.97 -6.06 -15.09
CA ALA A 339 -26.42 -6.15 -15.24
C ALA A 339 -27.13 -4.86 -14.75
N PRO A 340 -28.34 -4.51 -15.23
CA PRO A 340 -29.14 -3.43 -14.64
C PRO A 340 -29.31 -3.62 -13.13
N GLY A 341 -29.10 -2.55 -12.34
CA GLY A 341 -29.07 -2.64 -10.88
C GLY A 341 -27.81 -3.30 -10.28
N GLY A 342 -26.90 -3.80 -11.11
CA GLY A 342 -25.65 -4.43 -10.69
C GLY A 342 -24.65 -3.45 -10.09
N VAL A 343 -23.67 -3.99 -9.37
CA VAL A 343 -22.71 -3.21 -8.59
C VAL A 343 -21.26 -3.39 -9.07
N LEU A 344 -20.56 -2.29 -9.34
CA LEU A 344 -19.13 -2.29 -9.70
C LEU A 344 -18.30 -1.69 -8.57
N PHE A 345 -17.36 -2.47 -8.05
CA PHE A 345 -16.29 -2.02 -7.18
C PHE A 345 -15.03 -1.84 -8.04
N THR A 346 -14.56 -0.62 -8.22
CA THR A 346 -13.41 -0.33 -9.10
C THR A 346 -12.35 0.49 -8.37
N TYR A 347 -11.08 0.12 -8.55
CA TYR A 347 -9.96 0.64 -7.78
C TYR A 347 -8.80 1.16 -8.64
N SER A 348 -8.02 2.04 -8.03
CA SER A 348 -6.71 2.49 -8.51
C SER A 348 -5.75 2.66 -7.35
N CYS A 349 -4.62 1.94 -7.41
CA CYS A 349 -3.50 2.09 -6.47
C CYS A 349 -2.34 2.95 -7.05
N SER A 350 -2.58 3.64 -8.17
CA SER A 350 -1.60 4.47 -8.89
C SER A 350 -1.45 5.84 -8.23
N GLY A 351 -0.26 6.18 -7.70
CA GLY A 351 0.00 7.47 -7.05
C GLY A 351 -0.18 8.68 -7.98
N GLY A 352 0.00 8.49 -9.30
CA GLY A 352 -0.23 9.54 -10.30
C GLY A 352 -1.71 9.85 -10.60
N ILE A 353 -2.65 9.07 -10.04
CA ILE A 353 -4.09 9.25 -10.27
C ILE A 353 -4.72 9.76 -8.98
N SER A 354 -5.25 10.98 -8.99
CA SER A 354 -6.03 11.52 -7.85
C SER A 354 -7.44 10.91 -7.80
N ALA A 355 -8.13 11.02 -6.66
CA ALA A 355 -9.52 10.59 -6.52
C ALA A 355 -10.49 11.30 -7.49
N ASP A 356 -10.26 12.59 -7.74
CA ASP A 356 -11.01 13.37 -8.72
C ASP A 356 -10.76 12.89 -10.16
N LEU A 357 -9.49 12.68 -10.53
CA LEU A 357 -9.14 12.17 -11.86
C LEU A 357 -9.69 10.76 -12.06
N PHE A 358 -9.62 9.89 -11.06
CA PHE A 358 -10.19 8.54 -11.14
C PHE A 358 -11.69 8.56 -11.40
N HIS A 359 -12.44 9.43 -10.71
CA HIS A 359 -13.85 9.62 -10.97
C HIS A 359 -14.10 10.08 -12.42
N LYS A 360 -13.35 11.07 -12.93
CA LYS A 360 -13.48 11.53 -14.32
C LYS A 360 -13.22 10.41 -15.34
N ILE A 361 -12.23 9.55 -15.06
CA ILE A 361 -11.92 8.37 -15.88
C ILE A 361 -13.11 7.41 -15.93
N VAL A 362 -13.68 7.07 -14.77
CA VAL A 362 -14.82 6.15 -14.67
C VAL A 362 -16.08 6.75 -15.30
N ALA A 363 -16.33 8.05 -15.12
CA ALA A 363 -17.44 8.75 -15.78
C ALA A 363 -17.31 8.71 -17.31
N SER A 364 -16.10 8.94 -17.84
CA SER A 364 -15.85 8.82 -19.28
C SER A 364 -16.00 7.38 -19.78
N ALA A 365 -15.65 6.38 -18.97
CA ALA A 365 -15.89 4.98 -19.30
C ALA A 365 -17.38 4.63 -19.38
N GLY A 366 -18.21 5.18 -18.48
CA GLY A 366 -19.67 5.04 -18.51
C GLY A 366 -20.31 5.63 -19.76
N ILE A 367 -19.90 6.84 -20.15
CA ILE A 367 -20.36 7.48 -21.39
C ILE A 367 -20.05 6.60 -22.61
N ASP A 368 -18.81 6.12 -22.75
CA ASP A 368 -18.42 5.26 -23.87
C ASP A 368 -19.13 3.89 -23.85
N ALA A 369 -19.51 3.39 -22.66
CA ALA A 369 -20.27 2.15 -22.51
C ALA A 369 -21.78 2.34 -22.70
N GLY A 370 -22.28 3.59 -22.74
CA GLY A 370 -23.70 3.90 -22.72
C GLY A 370 -24.38 3.54 -21.38
N ILE A 371 -23.62 3.50 -20.28
CA ILE A 371 -24.09 3.10 -18.95
C ILE A 371 -24.00 4.27 -17.98
N ASP A 372 -25.09 4.49 -17.25
CA ASP A 372 -25.16 5.47 -16.16
C ASP A 372 -25.30 4.74 -14.82
N ALA A 373 -24.75 5.31 -13.75
CA ALA A 373 -24.65 4.69 -12.43
C ALA A 373 -24.66 5.73 -11.30
N PHE A 374 -25.10 5.32 -10.11
CA PHE A 374 -24.92 6.08 -8.89
C PHE A 374 -23.57 5.72 -8.25
N ILE A 375 -22.81 6.70 -7.78
CA ILE A 375 -21.70 6.45 -6.85
C ILE A 375 -22.29 6.33 -5.46
N SER A 376 -22.35 5.10 -4.95
CA SER A 376 -22.88 4.82 -3.61
C SER A 376 -21.84 5.05 -2.52
N GLU A 377 -20.56 4.71 -2.78
CA GLU A 377 -19.48 4.85 -1.82
C GLU A 377 -18.15 5.22 -2.51
N ARG A 378 -17.28 5.89 -1.76
CA ARG A 378 -15.86 6.10 -2.10
C ARG A 378 -15.03 5.32 -1.09
N MET A 379 -14.14 4.48 -1.58
CA MET A 379 -13.31 3.60 -0.77
C MET A 379 -11.85 4.08 -0.79
N GLY A 380 -11.14 3.84 0.31
CA GLY A 380 -9.71 4.11 0.46
C GLY A 380 -9.01 2.90 1.09
N GLY A 381 -7.72 3.08 1.40
CA GLY A 381 -6.98 2.07 2.17
C GLY A 381 -7.60 1.86 3.56
N ALA A 382 -7.50 0.64 4.07
CA ALA A 382 -7.97 0.31 5.41
C ALA A 382 -7.30 1.20 6.50
N PRO A 383 -7.92 1.40 7.68
CA PRO A 383 -7.47 2.39 8.67
C PRO A 383 -6.02 2.27 9.18
N ASP A 384 -5.43 1.07 9.12
CA ASP A 384 -4.01 0.83 9.44
C ASP A 384 -3.03 1.36 8.37
N HIS A 385 -3.56 1.91 7.27
CA HIS A 385 -2.88 2.68 6.23
C HIS A 385 -3.28 4.17 6.34
N PRO A 386 -2.97 4.84 7.46
CA PRO A 386 -3.50 6.16 7.74
C PRO A 386 -3.02 7.20 6.76
N MET A 387 -3.92 8.10 6.38
CA MET A 387 -3.57 9.38 5.78
C MET A 387 -3.33 10.42 6.87
N THR A 388 -2.52 11.43 6.60
CA THR A 388 -2.31 12.55 7.51
C THR A 388 -2.73 13.87 6.90
N VAL A 389 -3.03 14.84 7.76
CA VAL A 389 -3.44 16.20 7.37
C VAL A 389 -2.35 16.92 6.56
N ASN A 390 -1.08 16.59 6.78
CA ASN A 390 0.06 17.31 6.22
C ASN A 390 0.72 16.59 5.03
N PHE A 391 0.25 15.39 4.67
CA PHE A 391 0.82 14.57 3.60
C PHE A 391 -0.28 13.91 2.75
N PRO A 392 -0.92 14.69 1.85
CA PRO A 392 -2.00 14.21 1.01
C PRO A 392 -1.55 13.14 0.00
N GLU A 393 -0.28 13.11 -0.39
CA GLU A 393 0.30 12.10 -1.27
C GLU A 393 0.24 10.68 -0.67
N GLY A 394 -0.03 10.55 0.63
CA GLY A 394 -0.34 9.28 1.28
C GLY A 394 -1.63 8.61 0.75
N GLU A 395 -2.52 9.35 0.07
CA GLU A 395 -3.72 8.79 -0.57
C GLU A 395 -3.38 8.01 -1.86
N TYR A 396 -2.91 6.77 -1.69
CA TYR A 396 -2.52 5.96 -2.84
C TYR A 396 -3.63 5.05 -3.37
N LEU A 397 -4.54 4.56 -2.54
CA LEU A 397 -5.66 3.69 -2.94
C LEU A 397 -6.95 4.50 -3.08
N LYS A 398 -7.53 4.49 -4.29
CA LYS A 398 -8.83 5.11 -4.58
C LYS A 398 -9.79 4.04 -5.05
N GLY A 399 -11.00 4.00 -4.51
CA GLY A 399 -12.06 3.11 -4.95
C GLY A 399 -13.40 3.82 -5.14
N LEU A 400 -14.19 3.34 -6.09
CA LEU A 400 -15.57 3.75 -6.30
C LEU A 400 -16.48 2.53 -6.28
N VAL A 401 -17.60 2.64 -5.56
CA VAL A 401 -18.69 1.64 -5.59
C VAL A 401 -19.86 2.22 -6.38
N LEU A 402 -20.06 1.70 -7.59
CA LEU A 402 -21.09 2.13 -8.51
C LEU A 402 -22.29 1.18 -8.45
N VAL A 403 -23.50 1.72 -8.55
CA VAL A 403 -24.73 0.95 -8.76
C VAL A 403 -25.33 1.38 -10.09
N ARG A 404 -25.41 0.46 -11.06
CA ARG A 404 -25.96 0.75 -12.39
C ARG A 404 -27.44 1.16 -12.28
N LYS A 405 -27.81 2.24 -12.98
CA LYS A 405 -29.19 2.74 -13.02
C LYS A 405 -30.13 1.82 -13.78
#